data_AF-A0AAN2XB38-F1
#
_entry.id   AF-A0AAN2XB38-F1
#
_cell.length_a   1.000
_cell.length_b   1.000
_cell.length_c   1.000
_cell.angle_alpha   90.00
_cell.angle_beta   90.00
_cell.angle_gamma   90.00
#
_symmetry.space_group_name_H-M   'P 1'
#
loop_
_entity.id
_entity.type
_entity.pdbx_description
1 polymer ?
#
loop_
_entity_poly.entity_id
_entity_poly.type
_entity_poly.pdbx_seq_one_letter_code
_entity_poly.pdbx_strand_id
1 'polypeptide(L)'
;MSLDFYRAESKDSIDFDNEFVGLEEELHDYLYENRDMIDCEIKCIYEIDPYSDSELDSTMIKVLMDVCGKIKTSGYLTHYEDEDEAMEFFVRLEELCKNALECNQKIFAIGD
;
A
#
# COMPACT_ATOMS: atom_id res chain seq x y z
N MET A 1 -13.22 -7.10 -2.48
CA MET A 1 -12.89 -5.77 -3.05
C MET A 1 -11.40 -5.59 -2.85
N SER A 2 -10.68 -5.26 -3.91
CA SER A 2 -9.23 -5.15 -3.86
C SER A 2 -8.78 -3.75 -4.26
N LEU A 3 -7.61 -3.37 -3.77
CA LEU A 3 -6.96 -2.10 -4.09
C LEU A 3 -5.63 -2.39 -4.76
N ASP A 4 -5.49 -2.02 -6.03
CA ASP A 4 -4.26 -2.23 -6.78
C ASP A 4 -3.43 -0.95 -6.88
N PHE A 5 -2.16 -1.04 -6.50
CA PHE A 5 -1.23 0.07 -6.51
C PHE A 5 -0.33 0.00 -7.74
N TYR A 6 -0.36 1.06 -8.54
CA TYR A 6 0.45 1.24 -9.76
C TYR A 6 1.33 2.48 -9.64
N ARG A 7 2.51 2.46 -10.26
CA ARG A 7 3.32 3.68 -10.45
C ARG A 7 3.16 4.24 -11.87
N ALA A 8 2.98 5.54 -11.99
CA ALA A 8 2.91 6.21 -13.29
C ALA A 8 3.19 7.72 -13.18
N GLU A 9 3.46 8.38 -14.30
CA GLU A 9 3.59 9.84 -14.34
C GLU A 9 2.23 10.56 -14.18
N SER A 10 1.18 9.93 -14.71
CA SER A 10 -0.20 10.40 -14.72
C SER A 10 -1.18 9.23 -14.78
N LYS A 11 -2.44 9.47 -14.42
CA LYS A 11 -3.49 8.44 -14.45
C LYS A 11 -3.70 7.83 -15.85
N ASP A 12 -3.59 8.65 -16.90
CA ASP A 12 -3.74 8.20 -18.29
C ASP A 12 -2.56 7.35 -18.79
N SER A 13 -1.44 7.34 -18.04
CA SER A 13 -0.23 6.60 -18.37
C SER A 13 -0.04 5.32 -17.54
N ILE A 14 -1.05 4.91 -16.77
CA ILE A 14 -0.99 3.66 -16.02
C ILE A 14 -0.91 2.50 -17.01
N ASP A 15 0.12 1.67 -16.84
CA ASP A 15 0.31 0.44 -17.58
C ASP A 15 -0.23 -0.73 -16.73
N PHE A 16 -1.48 -1.11 -16.98
CA PHE A 16 -2.18 -2.15 -16.23
C PHE A 16 -1.60 -3.56 -16.47
N ASP A 17 -0.77 -3.75 -17.50
CA ASP A 17 -0.08 -5.01 -17.79
C ASP A 17 1.29 -5.11 -17.09
N ASN A 18 1.67 -4.09 -16.31
CA ASN A 18 2.98 -3.96 -15.69
C ASN A 18 2.96 -4.29 -14.19
N GLU A 19 4.06 -3.98 -13.50
CA GLU A 19 4.24 -4.16 -12.06
C GLU A 19 3.18 -3.38 -11.25
N PHE A 20 2.36 -4.15 -10.52
CA PHE A 20 1.43 -3.65 -9.51
C PHE A 20 1.59 -4.43 -8.20
N VAL A 21 1.02 -3.87 -7.15
CA VAL A 21 0.90 -4.51 -5.84
C VAL A 21 -0.56 -4.46 -5.44
N GLY A 22 -1.19 -5.62 -5.24
CA GLY A 22 -2.59 -5.70 -4.84
C GLY A 22 -2.74 -5.82 -3.33
N LEU A 23 -3.65 -5.05 -2.76
CA LEU A 23 -4.12 -5.19 -1.37
C LEU A 23 -5.43 -5.97 -1.39
N GLU A 24 -5.40 -7.15 -0.78
CA GLU A 24 -6.56 -8.02 -0.62
C GLU A 24 -7.52 -7.50 0.46
N GLU A 25 -8.79 -7.89 0.36
CA GLU A 25 -9.85 -7.46 1.27
C GLU A 25 -9.57 -7.91 2.70
N GLU A 26 -9.13 -9.15 2.89
CA GLU A 26 -8.83 -9.73 4.20
C GLU A 26 -7.72 -8.96 4.92
N LEU A 27 -6.67 -8.58 4.19
CA LEU A 27 -5.58 -7.78 4.74
C LEU A 27 -6.05 -6.34 5.03
N HIS A 28 -6.84 -5.74 4.13
CA HIS A 28 -7.40 -4.40 4.32
C HIS A 28 -8.27 -4.32 5.57
N ASP A 29 -9.17 -5.29 5.76
CA ASP A 29 -10.02 -5.42 6.94
C ASP A 29 -9.17 -5.61 8.21
N TYR A 30 -8.16 -6.48 8.16
CA TYR A 30 -7.23 -6.66 9.29
C TYR A 30 -6.55 -5.34 9.69
N LEU A 31 -6.10 -4.54 8.71
CA LEU A 31 -5.50 -3.23 8.97
C LEU A 31 -6.48 -2.28 9.66
N TYR A 32 -7.74 -2.27 9.21
CA TYR A 32 -8.77 -1.39 9.78
C TYR A 32 -9.17 -1.81 11.20
N GLU A 33 -9.37 -3.10 11.44
CA GLU A 33 -9.78 -3.64 12.74
C GLU A 33 -8.69 -3.49 13.80
N ASN A 34 -7.42 -3.65 13.40
CA ASN A 34 -6.27 -3.65 14.30
C ASN A 34 -5.48 -2.34 14.28
N ARG A 35 -6.01 -1.27 13.67
CA ARG A 35 -5.36 0.05 13.53
C ARG A 35 -4.79 0.65 14.81
N ASP A 36 -5.33 0.29 15.98
CA ASP A 36 -4.90 0.80 17.30
C ASP A 36 -3.71 0.00 17.88
N MET A 37 -3.26 -1.09 17.23
CA MET A 37 -2.17 -1.96 17.68
C MET A 37 -0.78 -1.48 17.25
N ILE A 38 -0.69 -0.46 16.39
CA ILE A 38 0.59 0.09 15.90
C ILE A 38 0.62 1.61 16.04
N ASP A 39 1.71 2.13 16.59
CA ASP A 39 1.95 3.58 16.74
C ASP A 39 2.53 4.17 15.45
N CYS A 40 1.79 4.03 14.36
CA CYS A 40 2.13 4.62 13.06
C CYS A 40 0.88 5.04 12.28
N GLU A 41 1.06 5.89 11.28
CA GLU A 41 -0.04 6.48 10.50
C GLU A 41 -0.57 5.51 9.44
N ILE A 42 -0.95 4.30 9.86
CA ILE A 42 -1.45 3.23 8.97
C ILE A 42 -2.75 3.60 8.23
N LYS A 43 -3.38 4.70 8.65
CA LYS A 43 -4.46 5.41 7.96
C LYS A 43 -4.18 5.63 6.47
N CYS A 44 -2.93 5.90 6.10
CA CYS A 44 -2.58 6.14 4.71
C CYS A 44 -2.78 4.91 3.79
N ILE A 45 -3.02 3.72 4.36
CA ILE A 45 -3.30 2.49 3.61
C ILE A 45 -4.80 2.20 3.66
N TYR A 46 -5.38 2.11 4.87
CA TYR A 46 -6.74 1.63 5.01
C TYR A 46 -7.83 2.68 4.72
N GLU A 47 -7.52 3.98 4.74
CA GLU A 47 -8.47 5.05 4.36
C GLU A 47 -8.51 5.30 2.84
N ILE A 48 -7.68 4.60 2.06
CA ILE A 48 -7.81 4.62 0.60
C ILE A 48 -9.15 3.99 0.24
N ASP A 49 -9.97 4.73 -0.50
CA ASP A 49 -11.31 4.28 -0.88
C ASP A 49 -11.20 3.12 -1.89
N PRO A 50 -11.61 1.88 -1.54
CA PRO A 50 -11.59 0.76 -2.48
C PRO A 50 -12.61 0.91 -3.60
N TYR A 51 -13.52 1.89 -3.55
CA TYR A 51 -14.50 2.18 -4.59
C TYR A 51 -14.10 3.36 -5.49
N SER A 52 -12.92 3.95 -5.28
CA SER A 52 -12.48 5.12 -6.03
C SER A 52 -10.97 5.17 -6.25
N ASP A 53 -10.58 5.59 -7.44
CA ASP A 53 -9.17 5.78 -7.76
C ASP A 53 -8.57 6.94 -6.96
N SER A 54 -7.44 6.69 -6.32
CA SER A 54 -6.72 7.66 -5.51
C SER A 54 -5.32 7.92 -6.09
N GLU A 55 -4.91 9.19 -6.09
CA GLU A 55 -3.55 9.60 -6.45
C GLU A 55 -2.73 9.89 -5.19
N LEU A 56 -1.57 9.27 -5.08
CA LEU A 56 -0.62 9.40 -3.97
C LEU A 56 0.63 10.13 -4.49
N ASP A 57 0.84 11.34 -3.97
CA ASP A 57 1.99 12.17 -4.33
C ASP A 57 3.28 11.75 -3.60
N SER A 58 4.40 12.40 -3.93
CA SER A 58 5.70 12.10 -3.30
C SER A 58 5.74 12.27 -1.78
N THR A 59 4.85 13.08 -1.19
CA THR A 59 4.75 13.23 0.26
C THR A 59 4.08 12.00 0.85
N MET A 60 2.94 11.62 0.27
CA MET A 60 2.20 10.44 0.71
C MET A 60 2.97 9.14 0.48
N ILE A 61 3.70 9.02 -0.64
CA ILE A 61 4.57 7.87 -0.93
C ILE A 61 5.63 7.69 0.18
N LYS A 62 6.20 8.77 0.71
CA LYS A 62 7.18 8.69 1.81
C LYS A 62 6.53 8.23 3.12
N VAL A 63 5.31 8.68 3.40
CA VAL A 63 4.54 8.22 4.57
C VAL A 63 4.25 6.72 4.43
N LEU A 64 3.80 6.30 3.25
CA LEU A 64 3.51 4.91 2.94
C LEU A 64 4.74 4.00 3.12
N MET A 65 5.91 4.43 2.65
CA MET A 65 7.18 3.73 2.88
C MET A 65 7.53 3.59 4.36
N ASP A 66 7.37 4.65 5.15
CA ASP A 66 7.64 4.62 6.59
C ASP A 66 6.71 3.64 7.31
N VAL A 67 5.42 3.63 6.94
CA VAL A 67 4.43 2.68 7.46
C VAL A 67 4.80 1.24 7.10
N CYS A 68 5.15 0.95 5.84
CA CYS A 68 5.62 -0.37 5.43
C CYS A 68 6.83 -0.80 6.27
N GLY A 69 7.83 0.06 6.44
CA GLY A 69 9.02 -0.23 7.25
C GLY A 69 8.70 -0.57 8.71
N LYS A 70 7.75 0.16 9.31
CA LYS A 70 7.29 -0.07 10.69
C LYS A 70 6.50 -1.37 10.84
N ILE A 71 5.56 -1.64 9.94
CA ILE A 71 4.75 -2.88 9.98
C ILE A 71 5.66 -4.10 9.95
N LYS A 72 6.62 -4.13 9.02
CA LYS A 72 7.56 -5.25 8.85
C LYS A 72 8.45 -5.53 10.06
N THR A 73 8.65 -4.55 10.95
CA THR A 73 9.56 -4.68 12.10
C THR A 73 8.86 -4.70 13.46
N SER A 74 7.55 -4.44 13.50
CA SER A 74 6.78 -4.26 14.74
C SER A 74 6.15 -5.53 15.30
N GLY A 75 6.09 -6.62 14.52
CA GLY A 75 5.31 -7.82 14.87
C GLY A 75 3.79 -7.62 14.73
N TYR A 76 3.35 -6.53 14.07
CA TYR A 76 1.94 -6.22 13.87
C TYR A 76 1.16 -7.31 13.11
N LEU A 77 1.83 -8.05 12.24
CA LEU A 77 1.21 -9.08 11.40
C LEU A 77 1.17 -10.47 12.05
N THR A 78 1.74 -10.66 13.24
CA THR A 78 1.87 -11.99 13.88
C THR A 78 0.51 -12.64 14.26
N HIS A 79 -0.59 -11.89 14.16
CA HIS A 79 -1.95 -12.41 14.38
C HIS A 79 -2.80 -12.46 13.10
N TYR A 80 -2.23 -12.10 11.95
CA TYR A 80 -2.87 -12.28 10.67
C TYR A 80 -2.75 -13.74 10.22
N GLU A 81 -3.79 -14.28 9.57
CA GLU A 81 -3.86 -15.70 9.21
C GLU A 81 -2.73 -16.12 8.26
N ASP A 82 -2.37 -15.23 7.33
CA ASP A 82 -1.31 -15.47 6.33
C ASP A 82 -0.19 -14.42 6.46
N GLU A 83 0.53 -14.45 7.59
CA GLU A 83 1.58 -13.47 7.94
C GLU A 83 2.64 -13.31 6.83
N ASP A 84 3.04 -14.40 6.18
CA ASP A 84 4.07 -14.39 5.12
C ASP A 84 3.58 -13.63 3.88
N GLU A 85 2.33 -13.83 3.47
CA GLU A 85 1.72 -13.13 2.34
C GLU A 85 1.55 -11.63 2.63
N ALA A 86 1.06 -11.29 3.83
CA ALA A 86 0.97 -9.90 4.25
C ALA A 86 2.35 -9.23 4.31
N MET A 87 3.37 -9.92 4.81
CA MET A 87 4.74 -9.42 4.81
C MET A 87 5.26 -9.17 3.39
N GLU A 88 5.00 -10.09 2.46
CA GLU A 88 5.36 -9.92 1.05
C GLU A 88 4.70 -8.69 0.44
N PHE A 89 3.42 -8.46 0.72
CA PHE A 89 2.71 -7.25 0.30
C PHE A 89 3.42 -5.97 0.74
N PHE A 90 3.76 -5.81 2.03
CA PHE A 90 4.44 -4.60 2.51
C PHE A 90 5.86 -4.45 1.95
N VAL A 91 6.56 -5.56 1.68
CA VAL A 91 7.86 -5.52 1.00
C VAL A 91 7.70 -4.96 -0.41
N ARG A 92 6.79 -5.54 -1.20
CA ARG A 92 6.55 -5.14 -2.59
C ARG A 92 6.01 -3.71 -2.68
N LEU A 93 5.12 -3.31 -1.78
CA LEU A 93 4.59 -1.94 -1.74
C LEU A 93 5.69 -0.92 -1.44
N GLU A 94 6.58 -1.22 -0.49
CA GLU A 94 7.72 -0.34 -0.20
C GLU A 94 8.68 -0.25 -1.40
N GLU A 95 8.92 -1.35 -2.11
CA GLU A 95 9.73 -1.35 -3.35
C GLU A 95 9.08 -0.54 -4.46
N LEU A 96 7.76 -0.69 -4.67
CA LEU A 96 6.99 0.12 -5.62
C LEU A 96 7.13 1.61 -5.30
N CYS A 97 7.01 1.99 -4.02
CA CYS A 97 7.18 3.36 -3.55
C CYS A 97 8.59 3.91 -3.79
N LYS A 98 9.63 3.13 -3.49
CA LYS A 98 11.03 3.50 -3.76
C LYS A 98 11.23 3.77 -5.24
N ASN A 99 10.79 2.84 -6.08
CA ASN A 99 10.89 2.93 -7.53
C ASN A 99 10.13 4.15 -8.07
N ALA A 100 8.94 4.44 -7.54
CA ALA A 100 8.17 5.63 -7.93
C ALA A 100 8.93 6.92 -7.58
N LEU A 101 9.51 7.05 -6.39
CA LEU A 101 10.29 8.22 -6.01
C LEU A 101 11.57 8.38 -6.85
N GLU A 102 12.29 7.30 -7.12
CA GLU A 102 13.50 7.32 -7.95
C GLU A 102 13.22 7.73 -9.39
N CYS A 103 12.07 7.33 -9.94
CA CYS A 103 11.62 7.69 -11.27
C CYS A 103 10.82 9.01 -11.32
N ASN A 104 10.64 9.71 -10.20
CA ASN A 104 9.79 10.90 -10.09
C ASN A 104 8.35 10.67 -10.59
N GLN A 105 7.81 9.48 -10.29
CA GLN A 105 6.46 9.04 -10.57
C GLN A 105 5.57 9.16 -9.33
N LYS A 106 4.26 9.14 -9.55
CA LYS A 106 3.24 9.03 -8.50
C LYS A 106 2.80 7.57 -8.33
N ILE A 107 2.08 7.29 -7.26
CA ILE A 107 1.34 6.02 -7.11
C ILE A 107 -0.15 6.29 -7.32
N PHE A 108 -0.81 5.39 -8.02
CA PHE A 108 -2.25 5.36 -8.20
C PHE A 108 -2.77 4.10 -7.52
N ALA A 109 -3.68 4.26 -6.58
CA ALA A 109 -4.45 3.16 -6.02
C ALA A 109 -5.77 3.07 -6.79
N ILE A 110 -6.01 1.92 -7.43
CA ILE A 110 -7.17 1.64 -8.27
C ILE A 110 -8.06 0.68 -7.52
N GLY A 111 -9.30 1.09 -7.29
CA GLY A 111 -10.32 0.27 -6.66
C GLY A 111 -11.12 -0.54 -7.68
N ASP A 112 -11.65 -1.70 -7.26
CA ASP A 112 -12.56 -2.55 -8.04
C ASP A 112 -14.01 -2.51 -7.51
#